data_AF-A0A4R0QXT0-F1
#
_entry.id   AF-A0A4R0QXT0-F1
#
_cell.length_a   1.000
_cell.length_b   1.000
_cell.length_c   1.000
_cell.angle_alpha   90.00
_cell.angle_beta   90.00
_cell.angle_gamma   90.00
#
_symmetry.space_group_name_H-M   'P 1'
#
loop_
_entity.id
_entity.type
_entity.pdbx_description
1 polymer ?
#
loop_
_entity_poly.entity_id
_entity_poly.type
_entity_poly.pdbx_seq_one_letter_code
_entity_poly.pdbx_strand_id
1 'polypeptide(L)'
;MSTRRDGHWFEARLVSGHGVASGRSADSPYPMGTIAMQQPLFASLGLDLSDCWPGTLNLCFQPLEIGLEAPDHTFVNLHWTDRHPPETFSFWRIALRSDRGQECPAWIYRPHPETKQRHWQPPTLVEVLAPPIDHLSPGDSLWLHDPQDRLVLIDGVRLRARLLEALKFRVLAAEERFFEADSTVQRRRWLATVHPEALALSDADLERVWYQARSLYGSH
;
A
#
# COMPACT_ATOMS: atom_id res chain seq x y z
N MET A 1 31.28 -2.14 -20.94
CA MET A 1 29.83 -1.99 -21.23
C MET A 1 29.08 -2.62 -20.08
N SER A 2 28.60 -1.79 -19.14
CA SER A 2 27.91 -2.26 -17.94
C SER A 2 26.51 -2.72 -18.33
N THR A 3 26.24 -4.01 -18.20
CA THR A 3 24.90 -4.60 -18.30
C THR A 3 23.99 -3.91 -17.29
N ARG A 4 22.96 -3.20 -17.77
CA ARG A 4 21.85 -2.75 -16.92
C ARG A 4 21.28 -4.00 -16.26
N ARG A 5 21.28 -4.06 -14.92
CA ARG A 5 20.34 -4.94 -14.22
C ARG A 5 18.98 -4.33 -14.51
N ASP A 6 18.24 -4.90 -15.45
CA ASP A 6 16.83 -4.55 -15.62
C ASP A 6 16.13 -4.98 -14.34
N GLY A 7 15.92 -4.01 -13.44
CA GLY A 7 15.18 -4.24 -12.20
C GLY A 7 13.75 -4.67 -12.49
N HIS A 8 13.09 -5.26 -11.51
CA HIS A 8 11.73 -5.76 -11.65
C HIS A 8 10.76 -4.58 -11.86
N TRP A 9 10.06 -4.59 -12.99
CA TRP A 9 8.97 -3.67 -13.29
C TRP A 9 7.63 -4.32 -12.93
N PHE A 10 6.84 -3.67 -12.09
CA PHE A 10 5.50 -4.11 -11.71
C PHE A 10 4.47 -3.39 -12.57
N GLU A 11 3.67 -4.16 -13.31
CA GLU A 11 2.55 -3.63 -14.09
C GLU A 11 1.36 -3.31 -13.18
N ALA A 12 0.75 -2.15 -13.41
CA ALA A 12 -0.45 -1.69 -12.75
C ALA A 12 -1.39 -1.01 -13.75
N ARG A 13 -2.69 -1.05 -13.45
CA ARG A 13 -3.71 -0.36 -14.24
C ARG A 13 -4.04 1.00 -13.64
N LEU A 14 -4.04 2.05 -14.46
CA LEU A 14 -4.54 3.36 -14.08
C LEU A 14 -6.05 3.31 -13.86
N VAL A 15 -6.52 3.74 -12.70
CA VAL A 15 -7.95 3.81 -12.36
C VAL A 15 -8.37 5.23 -11.98
N SER A 16 -9.65 5.53 -12.13
CA SER A 16 -10.19 6.83 -11.73
C SER A 16 -10.19 6.97 -10.21
N GLY A 17 -9.60 8.05 -9.71
CA GLY A 17 -9.73 8.47 -8.30
C GLY A 17 -10.97 9.34 -8.06
N HIS A 18 -11.19 9.73 -6.80
CA HIS A 18 -12.31 10.60 -6.41
C HIS A 18 -12.11 12.09 -6.75
N GLY A 19 -10.94 12.48 -7.28
CA GLY A 19 -10.64 13.88 -7.64
C GLY A 19 -10.35 14.81 -6.46
N VAL A 20 -10.29 14.30 -5.23
CA VAL A 20 -9.99 15.08 -4.01
C VAL A 20 -8.52 15.54 -3.98
N ALA A 21 -7.60 14.65 -4.36
CA ALA A 21 -6.16 14.95 -4.41
C ALA A 21 -5.84 16.14 -5.31
N SER A 22 -6.52 16.19 -6.47
CA SER A 22 -6.33 17.21 -7.49
C SER A 22 -7.28 18.40 -7.43
N GLY A 23 -8.16 18.45 -6.43
CA GLY A 23 -9.19 19.50 -6.33
C GLY A 23 -10.21 19.50 -7.48
N ARG A 24 -10.32 18.41 -8.25
CA ARG A 24 -11.27 18.28 -9.37
C ARG A 24 -12.65 17.78 -8.92
N SER A 25 -12.77 17.33 -7.67
CA SER A 25 -14.06 16.92 -7.09
C SER A 25 -14.89 18.15 -6.72
N ALA A 26 -16.13 18.21 -7.21
CA ALA A 26 -17.07 19.32 -6.96
C ALA A 26 -17.37 19.50 -5.45
N ASP A 27 -17.36 18.40 -4.70
CA ASP A 27 -17.64 18.38 -3.26
C ASP A 27 -16.36 18.36 -2.41
N SER A 28 -15.21 18.68 -3.01
CA SER A 28 -13.94 18.68 -2.28
C SER A 28 -13.95 19.77 -1.20
N PRO A 29 -13.72 19.41 0.08
CA PRO A 29 -13.50 20.41 1.12
C PRO A 29 -12.18 21.17 0.92
N TYR A 30 -11.30 20.71 0.03
CA TYR A 30 -9.97 21.26 -0.23
C TYR A 30 -9.98 22.02 -1.57
N PRO A 31 -10.07 23.36 -1.57
CA PRO A 31 -10.33 24.16 -2.77
C PRO A 31 -9.21 24.10 -3.80
N MET A 32 -7.97 23.83 -3.37
CA MET A 32 -6.80 23.68 -4.25
C MET A 32 -6.44 22.21 -4.52
N GLY A 33 -7.17 21.26 -3.93
CA GLY A 33 -6.76 19.86 -3.83
C GLY A 33 -5.77 19.59 -2.69
N THR A 34 -5.76 18.37 -2.15
CA THR A 34 -4.92 18.04 -0.99
C THR A 34 -3.44 18.16 -1.32
N ILE A 35 -3.02 17.71 -2.51
CA ILE A 35 -1.60 17.70 -2.89
C ILE A 35 -1.04 19.12 -2.97
N ALA A 36 -1.75 20.05 -3.62
CA ALA A 36 -1.32 21.44 -3.69
C ALA A 36 -1.21 22.11 -2.31
N MET A 37 -2.11 21.77 -1.38
CA MET A 37 -2.05 22.26 0.00
C MET A 37 -0.89 21.66 0.82
N GLN A 38 -0.54 20.40 0.55
CA GLN A 38 0.49 19.67 1.31
C GLN A 38 1.91 19.90 0.78
N GLN A 39 2.08 20.09 -0.53
CA GLN A 39 3.38 20.26 -1.21
C GLN A 39 4.33 21.27 -0.52
N PRO A 40 3.89 22.49 -0.13
CA PRO A 40 4.78 23.45 0.54
C PRO A 40 5.33 22.95 1.88
N LEU A 41 4.56 22.12 2.59
CA LEU A 41 4.96 21.57 3.88
C LEU A 41 5.95 20.41 3.70
N PHE A 42 5.75 19.56 2.70
CA PHE A 42 6.74 18.52 2.37
C PHE A 42 8.07 19.14 1.93
N ALA A 43 8.03 20.21 1.13
CA ALA A 43 9.22 20.93 0.68
C ALA A 43 10.00 21.54 1.85
N SER A 44 9.31 22.17 2.81
CA SER A 44 9.98 22.74 4.00
C SER A 44 10.58 21.67 4.92
N LEU A 45 10.09 20.43 4.83
CA LEU A 45 10.59 19.26 5.55
C LEU A 45 11.58 18.40 4.74
N GLY A 46 12.02 18.88 3.56
CA GLY A 46 13.10 18.26 2.79
C GLY A 46 12.68 17.31 1.66
N LEU A 47 11.40 17.30 1.27
CA LEU A 47 10.92 16.58 0.08
C LEU A 47 10.33 17.58 -0.93
N ASP A 48 11.07 17.87 -1.98
CA ASP A 48 10.60 18.70 -3.10
C ASP A 48 9.78 17.86 -4.09
N LEU A 49 8.54 18.29 -4.33
CA LEU A 49 7.56 17.69 -5.25
C LEU A 49 7.10 18.69 -6.32
N SER A 50 7.85 19.78 -6.52
CA SER A 50 7.49 20.85 -7.46
C SER A 50 7.48 20.42 -8.93
N ASP A 51 8.15 19.31 -9.25
CA ASP A 51 8.11 18.66 -10.56
C ASP A 51 6.84 17.84 -10.78
N CYS A 52 6.09 17.51 -9.73
CA CYS A 52 4.90 16.69 -9.80
C CYS A 52 3.63 17.51 -10.09
N TRP A 53 2.74 16.95 -10.91
CA TRP A 53 1.40 17.50 -11.08
C TRP A 53 0.64 17.46 -9.73
N PRO A 54 -0.14 18.51 -9.36
CA PRO A 54 -0.80 18.60 -8.06
C PRO A 54 -2.02 17.68 -7.98
N GLY A 55 -1.79 16.37 -7.93
CA GLY A 55 -2.76 15.30 -7.77
C GLY A 55 -2.11 13.94 -7.99
N THR A 56 -2.89 12.86 -7.82
CA THR A 56 -2.36 11.50 -7.81
C THR A 56 -2.88 10.66 -8.99
N LEU A 57 -1.98 9.86 -9.56
CA LEU A 57 -2.36 8.69 -10.36
C LEU A 57 -2.75 7.56 -9.42
N ASN A 58 -3.91 6.94 -9.62
CA ASN A 58 -4.33 5.80 -8.81
C ASN A 58 -4.00 4.53 -9.59
N LEU A 59 -3.03 3.75 -9.12
CA LEU A 59 -2.53 2.57 -9.81
C LEU A 59 -2.98 1.31 -9.07
N CYS A 60 -3.62 0.41 -9.80
CA CYS A 60 -4.24 -0.80 -9.28
C CYS A 60 -3.48 -2.05 -9.75
N PHE A 61 -3.07 -2.88 -8.79
CA PHE A 61 -2.33 -4.13 -8.99
C PHE A 61 -3.21 -5.39 -8.96
N GLN A 62 -4.54 -5.22 -8.99
CA GLN A 62 -5.47 -6.35 -8.88
C GLN A 62 -5.10 -7.52 -9.82
N PRO A 63 -5.16 -8.77 -9.32
CA PRO A 63 -5.67 -9.17 -8.01
C PRO A 63 -4.64 -9.07 -6.86
N LEU A 64 -3.42 -8.65 -7.15
CA LEU A 64 -2.33 -8.61 -6.17
C LEU A 64 -2.41 -7.36 -5.29
N GLU A 65 -1.98 -7.52 -4.05
CA GLU A 65 -1.75 -6.47 -3.08
C GLU A 65 -0.31 -5.98 -3.19
N ILE A 66 -0.05 -4.74 -2.77
CA ILE A 66 1.31 -4.19 -2.75
C ILE A 66 1.80 -3.97 -1.33
N GLY A 67 2.90 -4.63 -0.99
CA GLY A 67 3.69 -4.39 0.21
C GLY A 67 4.70 -3.28 -0.03
N LEU A 68 4.82 -2.37 0.94
CA LEU A 68 5.74 -1.24 0.92
C LEU A 68 6.55 -1.21 2.22
N GLU A 69 7.87 -1.25 2.11
CA GLU A 69 8.79 -1.26 3.24
C GLU A 69 9.80 -0.11 3.16
N ALA A 70 10.35 0.33 4.30
CA ALA A 70 11.45 1.30 4.36
C ALA A 70 11.28 2.55 3.45
N PRO A 71 10.28 3.42 3.70
CA PRO A 71 10.06 4.63 2.91
C PRO A 71 11.29 5.56 2.91
N ASP A 72 11.47 6.28 1.80
CA ASP A 72 12.52 7.32 1.67
C ASP A 72 12.23 8.53 2.58
N HIS A 73 10.95 8.89 2.72
CA HIS A 73 10.51 9.94 3.63
C HIS A 73 9.30 9.49 4.43
N THR A 74 9.27 9.86 5.71
CA THR A 74 8.07 9.73 6.56
C THR A 74 7.87 11.01 7.37
N PHE A 75 6.71 11.62 7.20
CA PHE A 75 6.28 12.80 7.97
C PHE A 75 5.18 12.36 8.92
N VAL A 76 5.53 12.23 10.20
CA VAL A 76 4.62 11.75 11.25
C VAL A 76 3.79 12.90 11.77
N ASN A 77 2.47 12.72 11.84
CA ASN A 77 1.51 13.69 12.40
C ASN A 77 1.70 15.11 11.83
N LEU A 78 1.78 15.22 10.51
CA LEU A 78 1.89 16.49 9.82
C LEU A 78 0.56 17.25 9.88
N HIS A 79 0.60 18.44 10.48
CA HIS A 79 -0.55 19.36 10.51
C HIS A 79 -0.61 20.16 9.21
N TRP A 80 -1.38 19.69 8.23
CA TRP A 80 -1.50 20.35 6.91
C TRP A 80 -2.83 21.08 6.68
N THR A 81 -3.77 20.96 7.62
CA THR A 81 -5.08 21.63 7.59
C THR A 81 -5.70 21.65 8.98
N ASP A 82 -6.54 22.63 9.27
CA ASP A 82 -7.27 22.74 10.55
C ASP A 82 -8.58 21.93 10.56
N ARG A 83 -8.87 21.18 9.49
CA ARG A 83 -10.16 20.47 9.31
C ARG A 83 -10.24 19.11 9.99
N HIS A 84 -9.10 18.52 10.32
CA HIS A 84 -9.00 17.22 10.97
C HIS A 84 -7.66 17.13 11.72
N PRO A 85 -7.47 16.12 12.59
CA PRO A 85 -6.20 15.89 13.24
C PRO A 85 -5.05 15.71 12.22
N PRO A 86 -3.80 15.93 12.66
CA PRO A 86 -2.62 15.70 11.83
C PRO A 86 -2.55 14.27 11.27
N GLU A 87 -1.95 14.13 10.10
CA GLU A 87 -1.86 12.86 9.36
C GLU A 87 -0.41 12.44 9.12
N THR A 88 -0.17 11.13 9.04
CA THR A 88 1.16 10.59 8.71
C THR A 88 1.24 10.24 7.23
N PHE A 89 2.35 10.62 6.59
CA PHE A 89 2.60 10.37 5.17
C PHE A 89 3.94 9.68 4.98
N SER A 90 3.99 8.68 4.10
CA SER A 90 5.24 8.05 3.67
C SER A 90 5.39 8.11 2.15
N PHE A 91 6.63 8.21 1.70
CA PHE A 91 6.99 8.35 0.29
C PHE A 91 8.08 7.37 -0.13
N TRP A 92 7.96 6.84 -1.34
CA TRP A 92 8.98 6.00 -1.98
C TRP A 92 9.32 6.55 -3.35
N ARG A 93 10.60 6.79 -3.61
CA ARG A 93 11.11 7.17 -4.91
C ARG A 93 11.07 5.97 -5.85
N ILE A 94 10.41 6.12 -6.98
CA ILE A 94 10.27 5.09 -8.00
C ILE A 94 10.55 5.65 -9.40
N ALA A 95 10.74 4.76 -10.36
CA ALA A 95 10.57 5.07 -11.78
C ALA A 95 9.18 4.62 -12.24
N LEU A 96 8.53 5.44 -13.05
CA LEU A 96 7.24 5.14 -13.67
C LEU A 96 7.40 5.16 -15.18
N ARG A 97 6.85 4.15 -15.86
CA ARG A 97 6.90 4.03 -17.31
C ARG A 97 5.51 3.80 -17.89
N SER A 98 5.19 4.49 -18.99
CA SER A 98 3.99 4.20 -19.78
C SER A 98 4.25 3.19 -20.91
N ASP A 99 3.18 2.65 -21.47
CA ASP A 99 3.22 1.75 -22.63
C ASP A 99 3.87 2.41 -23.86
N ARG A 100 3.82 3.74 -23.94
CA ARG A 100 4.48 4.56 -24.97
C ARG A 100 5.99 4.74 -24.74
N GLY A 101 6.53 4.17 -23.67
CA GLY A 101 7.96 4.23 -23.35
C GLY A 101 8.41 5.53 -22.69
N GLN A 102 7.49 6.41 -22.29
CA GLN A 102 7.83 7.57 -21.47
C GLN A 102 8.15 7.10 -20.05
N GLU A 103 9.41 7.20 -19.66
CA GLU A 103 9.88 6.94 -18.30
C GLU A 103 10.11 8.27 -17.59
N CYS A 104 9.59 8.39 -16.38
CA CYS A 104 9.80 9.55 -15.53
C CYS A 104 10.02 9.10 -14.09
N PRO A 105 10.75 9.88 -13.30
CA PRO A 105 10.92 9.56 -11.91
C PRO A 105 9.66 10.04 -11.16
N ALA A 106 9.09 9.19 -10.31
CA ALA A 106 7.83 9.43 -9.61
C ALA A 106 7.95 9.09 -8.12
N TRP A 107 6.87 9.30 -7.36
CA TRP A 107 6.80 9.00 -5.94
C TRP A 107 5.53 8.21 -5.63
N ILE A 108 5.65 7.08 -4.93
CA ILE A 108 4.49 6.54 -4.22
C ILE A 108 4.20 7.48 -3.06
N TYR A 109 2.95 7.94 -2.98
CA TYR A 109 2.42 8.77 -1.90
C TYR A 109 1.46 7.93 -1.07
N ARG A 110 1.79 7.70 0.20
CA ARG A 110 0.97 6.90 1.11
C ARG A 110 0.53 7.72 2.33
N PRO A 111 -0.72 8.21 2.37
CA PRO A 111 -1.33 8.62 3.62
C PRO A 111 -1.63 7.38 4.48
N HIS A 112 -1.24 7.41 5.76
CA HIS A 112 -1.41 6.27 6.67
C HIS A 112 -2.87 6.18 7.18
N PRO A 113 -3.55 5.04 6.98
CA PRO A 113 -4.97 4.89 7.31
C PRO A 113 -5.27 5.06 8.80
N GLU A 114 -4.30 4.79 9.69
CA GLU A 114 -4.42 4.91 11.14
C GLU A 114 -4.67 6.36 11.58
N THR A 115 -4.15 7.32 10.80
CA THR A 115 -4.30 8.76 11.07
C THR A 115 -5.34 9.43 10.18
N LYS A 116 -5.78 8.76 9.11
CA LYS A 116 -6.72 9.29 8.13
C LYS A 116 -8.15 9.03 8.57
N GLN A 117 -8.89 10.09 8.93
CA GLN A 117 -10.28 9.96 9.40
C GLN A 117 -11.26 9.50 8.30
N ARG A 118 -10.88 9.57 7.02
CA ARG A 118 -11.78 9.29 5.88
C ARG A 118 -11.08 8.52 4.76
N HIS A 119 -11.79 7.52 4.22
CA HIS A 119 -11.44 6.69 3.05
C HIS A 119 -10.36 5.64 3.29
N TRP A 120 -10.82 4.39 3.48
CA TRP A 120 -9.99 3.20 3.33
C TRP A 120 -9.64 3.00 1.85
N GLN A 121 -8.35 2.85 1.54
CA GLN A 121 -7.90 2.45 0.22
C GLN A 121 -7.67 0.94 0.18
N PRO A 122 -8.07 0.25 -0.90
CA PRO A 122 -7.76 -1.15 -1.08
C PRO A 122 -6.24 -1.40 -1.07
N PRO A 123 -5.76 -2.52 -0.50
CA PRO A 123 -4.33 -2.87 -0.49
C PRO A 123 -3.75 -3.16 -1.89
N THR A 124 -4.61 -3.20 -2.91
CA THR A 124 -4.23 -3.34 -4.32
C THR A 124 -3.97 -2.00 -5.00
N LEU A 125 -4.20 -0.87 -4.32
CA LEU A 125 -4.13 0.47 -4.91
C LEU A 125 -3.03 1.30 -4.27
N VAL A 126 -2.26 2.00 -5.09
CA VAL A 126 -1.34 3.06 -4.64
C VAL A 126 -1.64 4.37 -5.34
N GLU A 127 -1.41 5.45 -4.62
CA GLU A 127 -1.37 6.79 -5.18
C GLU A 127 0.06 7.13 -5.60
N VAL A 128 0.24 7.59 -6.84
CA VAL A 128 1.54 8.00 -7.39
C VAL A 128 1.51 9.47 -7.76
N LEU A 129 2.50 10.21 -7.29
CA LEU A 129 2.81 11.57 -7.72
C LEU A 129 3.87 11.48 -8.81
N ALA A 130 3.61 12.12 -9.95
CA ALA A 130 4.52 12.12 -11.09
C ALA A 130 4.46 13.50 -11.77
N PRO A 131 5.48 13.85 -12.57
CA PRO A 131 5.35 14.94 -13.53
C PRO A 131 4.14 14.75 -14.45
N PRO A 132 3.67 15.81 -15.13
CA PRO A 132 2.65 15.67 -16.16
C PRO A 132 3.05 14.60 -17.20
N ILE A 133 2.21 13.60 -17.38
CA ILE A 133 2.36 12.56 -18.39
C ILE A 133 1.24 12.75 -19.41
N ASP A 134 1.62 12.92 -20.66
CA ASP A 134 0.67 13.20 -21.73
C ASP A 134 -0.15 11.96 -22.08
N HIS A 135 -1.41 12.20 -22.42
CA HIS A 135 -2.31 11.20 -23.02
C HIS A 135 -2.62 9.95 -22.19
N LEU A 136 -2.62 10.05 -20.85
CA LEU A 136 -3.11 8.98 -19.98
C LEU A 136 -4.64 8.95 -19.89
N SER A 137 -5.20 7.75 -20.01
CA SER A 137 -6.63 7.45 -19.84
C SER A 137 -6.82 6.37 -18.77
N PRO A 138 -7.92 6.41 -17.98
CA PRO A 138 -8.28 5.29 -17.12
C PRO A 138 -8.34 3.99 -17.92
N GLY A 139 -7.72 2.93 -17.40
CA GLY A 139 -7.58 1.64 -18.06
C GLY A 139 -6.19 1.38 -18.68
N ASP A 140 -5.38 2.43 -18.85
CA ASP A 140 -4.01 2.31 -19.36
C ASP A 140 -3.12 1.52 -18.40
N SER A 141 -2.12 0.85 -18.96
CA SER A 141 -1.12 0.09 -18.19
C SER A 141 0.11 0.96 -17.96
N LEU A 142 0.59 0.96 -16.72
CA LEU A 142 1.79 1.65 -16.29
C LEU A 142 2.69 0.66 -15.55
N TRP A 143 3.99 0.87 -15.63
CA TRP A 143 4.97 0.04 -14.96
C TRP A 143 5.71 0.85 -13.91
N LEU A 144 5.82 0.31 -12.71
CA LEU A 144 6.57 0.90 -11.60
C LEU A 144 7.84 0.08 -11.35
N HIS A 145 8.93 0.77 -11.02
CA HIS A 145 10.16 0.14 -10.58
C HIS A 145 10.72 0.91 -9.38
N ASP A 146 10.96 0.22 -8.26
CA ASP A 146 11.72 0.76 -7.15
C ASP A 146 13.18 0.28 -7.25
N PRO A 147 14.15 1.18 -7.47
CA PRO A 147 15.55 0.80 -7.58
C PRO A 147 16.13 0.21 -6.29
N GLN A 148 15.43 0.36 -5.17
CA GLN A 148 15.84 -0.19 -3.86
C GLN A 148 15.16 -1.52 -3.51
N ASP A 149 14.29 -2.06 -4.38
CA ASP A 149 13.62 -3.37 -4.20
C ASP A 149 12.80 -3.49 -2.91
N ARG A 150 12.08 -2.43 -2.53
CA ARG A 150 11.24 -2.36 -1.31
C ARG A 150 9.75 -2.54 -1.58
N LEU A 151 9.40 -2.87 -2.82
CA LEU A 151 8.04 -3.11 -3.29
C LEU A 151 7.86 -4.61 -3.51
N VAL A 152 6.81 -5.18 -2.93
CA VAL A 152 6.49 -6.60 -3.09
C VAL A 152 5.05 -6.74 -3.54
N LEU A 153 4.79 -7.56 -4.55
CA LEU A 153 3.42 -7.96 -4.89
C LEU A 153 3.04 -9.23 -4.12
N ILE A 154 1.90 -9.19 -3.47
CA ILE A 154 1.42 -10.22 -2.54
C ILE A 154 0.09 -10.75 -3.06
N ASP A 155 0.01 -12.06 -3.31
CA ASP A 155 -1.27 -12.73 -3.55
C ASP A 155 -1.96 -13.01 -2.21
N GLY A 156 -2.50 -11.94 -1.61
CA GLY A 156 -3.09 -12.00 -0.28
C GLY A 156 -4.27 -12.98 -0.21
N VAL A 157 -5.06 -13.09 -1.29
CA VAL A 157 -6.20 -14.03 -1.36
C VAL A 157 -5.70 -15.46 -1.22
N ARG A 158 -4.69 -15.84 -2.00
CA ARG A 158 -4.10 -17.17 -1.93
C ARG A 158 -3.43 -17.44 -0.58
N LEU A 159 -2.68 -16.47 -0.05
CA LEU A 159 -2.00 -16.63 1.23
C LEU A 159 -2.97 -16.81 2.40
N ARG A 160 -4.04 -16.00 2.46
CA ARG A 160 -5.09 -16.14 3.48
C ARG A 160 -5.78 -17.50 3.40
N ALA A 161 -6.12 -17.96 2.18
CA ALA A 161 -6.75 -19.26 1.97
C ALA A 161 -5.84 -20.42 2.42
N ARG A 162 -4.56 -20.40 2.04
CA ARG A 162 -3.59 -21.43 2.43
C ARG A 162 -3.32 -21.44 3.94
N LEU A 163 -3.24 -20.26 4.57
CA LEU A 163 -3.10 -20.17 6.02
C LEU A 163 -4.33 -20.75 6.73
N LEU A 164 -5.54 -20.40 6.29
CA LEU A 164 -6.77 -20.94 6.88
C LEU A 164 -6.84 -22.47 6.76
N GLU A 165 -6.48 -23.00 5.59
CA GLU A 165 -6.38 -24.45 5.36
C GLU A 165 -5.33 -25.11 6.26
N ALA A 166 -4.16 -24.51 6.43
CA ALA A 166 -3.11 -25.02 7.32
C ALA A 166 -3.57 -25.04 8.79
N LEU A 167 -4.29 -23.99 9.23
CA LEU A 167 -4.83 -23.89 10.58
C LEU A 167 -5.89 -24.97 10.85
N LYS A 168 -6.73 -25.31 9.87
CA LYS A 168 -7.74 -26.38 10.01
C LYS A 168 -7.15 -27.66 10.59
N PHE A 169 -6.06 -28.16 10.00
CA PHE A 169 -5.43 -29.41 10.44
C PHE A 169 -4.80 -29.30 11.83
N ARG A 170 -4.28 -28.12 12.19
CA ARG A 170 -3.64 -27.89 13.49
C ARG A 170 -4.65 -27.78 14.61
N VAL A 171 -5.74 -27.04 14.41
CA VAL A 171 -6.82 -26.88 15.39
C VAL A 171 -7.47 -28.23 15.67
N LEU A 172 -7.80 -29.00 14.63
CA LEU A 172 -8.42 -30.32 14.79
C LEU A 172 -7.51 -31.34 15.50
N ALA A 173 -6.18 -31.16 15.46
CA ALA A 173 -5.22 -32.04 16.12
C ALA A 173 -4.86 -31.60 17.55
N ALA A 174 -5.01 -30.32 17.89
CA ALA A 174 -4.60 -29.73 19.16
C ALA A 174 -5.78 -29.42 20.11
N GLU A 175 -7.02 -29.66 19.66
CA GLU A 175 -8.27 -29.46 20.41
C GLU A 175 -8.36 -28.04 21.02
N GLU A 176 -9.00 -27.87 22.18
CA GLU A 176 -9.31 -26.54 22.76
C GLU A 176 -8.09 -25.67 23.09
N ARG A 177 -6.91 -26.29 23.26
CA ARG A 177 -5.69 -25.61 23.72
C ARG A 177 -4.98 -24.80 22.65
N PHE A 178 -5.33 -24.97 21.37
CA PHE A 178 -4.63 -24.30 20.28
C PHE A 178 -4.67 -22.77 20.37
N PHE A 179 -5.77 -22.20 20.92
CA PHE A 179 -6.00 -20.76 20.96
C PHE A 179 -5.80 -20.12 22.35
N GLU A 180 -5.38 -20.87 23.38
CA GLU A 180 -5.41 -20.39 24.78
C GLU A 180 -4.36 -19.32 25.13
N ALA A 181 -3.25 -19.20 24.38
CA ALA A 181 -2.16 -18.28 24.73
C ALA A 181 -1.32 -17.83 23.52
N ASP A 182 -1.90 -17.05 22.61
CA ASP A 182 -1.16 -16.57 21.44
C ASP A 182 -1.23 -15.05 21.21
N SER A 183 -0.28 -14.35 21.81
CA SER A 183 0.05 -12.99 21.35
C SER A 183 0.43 -13.00 19.86
N THR A 184 0.24 -11.87 19.17
CA THR A 184 0.66 -11.68 17.77
C THR A 184 2.14 -12.06 17.57
N VAL A 185 3.00 -11.73 18.54
CA VAL A 185 4.43 -12.09 18.52
C VAL A 185 4.62 -13.61 18.54
N GLN A 186 3.92 -14.32 19.42
CA GLN A 186 3.98 -15.79 19.47
C GLN A 186 3.46 -16.42 18.18
N ARG A 187 2.34 -15.91 17.62
CA ARG A 187 1.79 -16.35 16.34
C ARG A 187 2.82 -16.20 15.21
N ARG A 188 3.44 -15.03 15.06
CA ARG A 188 4.46 -14.80 14.01
C ARG A 188 5.67 -15.72 14.20
N ARG A 189 6.13 -15.92 15.45
CA ARG A 189 7.24 -16.84 15.74
C ARG A 189 6.91 -18.27 15.35
N TRP A 190 5.69 -18.72 15.64
CA TRP A 190 5.22 -20.05 15.25
C TRP A 190 5.08 -20.16 13.73
N LEU A 191 4.44 -19.20 13.06
CA LEU A 191 4.29 -19.16 11.61
C LEU A 191 5.64 -19.21 10.88
N ALA A 192 6.66 -18.52 11.40
CA ALA A 192 8.02 -18.59 10.86
C ALA A 192 8.57 -20.03 10.78
N THR A 193 8.12 -20.91 11.66
CA THR A 193 8.57 -22.32 11.70
C THR A 193 7.72 -23.27 10.87
N VAL A 194 6.41 -23.03 10.77
CA VAL A 194 5.47 -24.00 10.16
C VAL A 194 4.81 -23.54 8.86
N HIS A 195 4.71 -22.24 8.62
CA HIS A 195 4.07 -21.65 7.45
C HIS A 195 4.63 -20.25 7.16
N PRO A 196 5.94 -20.15 6.82
CA PRO A 196 6.65 -18.87 6.73
C PRO A 196 6.08 -17.94 5.66
N GLU A 197 5.45 -18.48 4.60
CA GLU A 197 4.82 -17.65 3.56
C GLU A 197 3.69 -16.75 4.09
N ALA A 198 3.03 -17.12 5.20
CA ALA A 198 2.00 -16.29 5.81
C ALA A 198 2.56 -15.01 6.45
N LEU A 199 3.87 -14.91 6.68
CA LEU A 199 4.47 -13.71 7.26
C LEU A 199 4.44 -12.51 6.31
N ALA A 200 4.17 -12.72 5.02
CA ALA A 200 3.89 -11.65 4.07
C ALA A 200 2.53 -10.97 4.31
N LEU A 201 1.63 -11.57 5.09
CA LEU A 201 0.36 -10.95 5.48
C LEU A 201 0.57 -9.91 6.59
N SER A 202 -0.27 -8.87 6.55
CA SER A 202 -0.35 -7.88 7.63
C SER A 202 -0.81 -8.51 8.94
N ASP A 203 -0.50 -7.88 10.08
CA ASP A 203 -0.97 -8.38 11.38
C ASP A 203 -2.51 -8.43 11.44
N ALA A 204 -3.19 -7.47 10.82
CA ALA A 204 -4.65 -7.47 10.72
C ALA A 204 -5.19 -8.63 9.87
N ASP A 205 -4.50 -9.02 8.79
CA ASP A 205 -4.87 -10.21 8.01
C ASP A 205 -4.63 -11.49 8.80
N LEU A 206 -3.49 -11.59 9.48
CA LEU A 206 -3.19 -12.73 10.34
C LEU A 206 -4.25 -12.88 11.42
N GLU A 207 -4.62 -11.79 12.12
CA GLU A 207 -5.70 -11.80 13.11
C GLU A 207 -7.05 -12.22 12.53
N ARG A 208 -7.43 -11.69 11.36
CA ARG A 208 -8.68 -12.07 10.69
C ARG A 208 -8.73 -13.56 10.38
N VAL A 209 -7.66 -14.11 9.80
CA VAL A 209 -7.59 -15.54 9.48
C VAL A 209 -7.59 -16.38 10.76
N TRP A 210 -6.92 -15.92 11.82
CA TRP A 210 -6.89 -16.60 13.10
C TRP A 210 -8.26 -16.66 13.77
N TYR A 211 -8.97 -15.53 13.79
CA TYR A 211 -10.34 -15.44 14.29
C TYR A 211 -11.29 -16.34 13.49
N GLN A 212 -11.14 -16.34 12.16
CA GLN A 212 -11.91 -17.20 11.28
C GLN A 212 -11.65 -18.69 11.57
N ALA A 213 -10.38 -19.09 11.74
CA ALA A 213 -10.03 -20.46 12.09
C ALA A 213 -10.63 -20.87 13.45
N ARG A 214 -10.58 -19.98 14.46
CA ARG A 214 -11.19 -20.21 15.76
C ARG A 214 -12.71 -20.38 15.66
N SER A 215 -13.37 -19.53 14.87
CA SER A 215 -14.82 -19.59 14.67
C SER A 215 -15.27 -20.83 13.90
N LEU A 216 -14.46 -21.35 12.97
CA LEU A 216 -14.82 -22.47 12.11
C LEU A 216 -14.43 -23.83 12.70
N TYR A 217 -13.32 -23.89 13.43
CA TYR A 217 -12.69 -25.14 13.84
C TYR A 217 -12.52 -25.26 15.36
N GLY A 218 -12.69 -24.17 16.12
CA GLY A 218 -12.66 -24.23 17.58
C GLY A 218 -13.86 -25.00 18.13
N SER A 219 -13.65 -25.73 19.22
CA SER A 219 -14.75 -26.32 20.00
C SER A 219 -15.58 -25.22 20.67
N HIS A 220 -16.90 -25.41 20.72
CA HIS A 220 -17.84 -24.55 21.44
C HIS A 220 -18.15 -25.11 22.83
#